data_AF-A0A810DVT2-F1
#
_entry.id   AF-A0A810DVT2-F1
#
_cell.length_a   1.000
_cell.length_b   1.000
_cell.length_c   1.000
_cell.angle_alpha   90.00
_cell.angle_beta   90.00
_cell.angle_gamma   90.00
#
_symmetry.space_group_name_H-M   'P 1'
#
loop_
_entity.id
_entity.type
_entity.pdbx_description
1 polymer ?
#
loop_
_entity_poly.entity_id
_entity_poly.type
_entity_poly.pdbx_seq_one_letter_code
_entity_poly.pdbx_strand_id
1 'polypeptide(L)'
;MEILIERCCGLDVHKKSITACIITPKGKEIRSFETLTRRLVDLVDWIKSERCSHVAMESTGDYWKPIYNLLELEDVKPIVVNAQHIKAVPGRKTDVKDAEWIAKLLRHGLVQGSYIPGREQRELREIIRYRRSIIEERAREVNRLQKVLEGGNIKLSSVASNVLGVSGRNMLEAMIQGESDPSILADFAQKKLKAKKEQLKLALEGSLGPHQLLMLEKQLSHIDQLNELITELDEEVERRMTPFAEDLKLWIPFPASVSEPPNKFWRKSGPT
;
A
#
# COMPACT_ATOMS: atom_id res chain seq x y z
N MET A 1 -17.83 -7.83 -35.73
CA MET A 1 -17.65 -7.54 -34.29
C MET A 1 -18.53 -6.35 -33.98
N GLU A 2 -19.49 -6.49 -33.06
CA GLU A 2 -20.46 -5.43 -32.73
C GLU A 2 -19.75 -4.24 -32.07
N ILE A 3 -20.10 -3.01 -32.46
CA ILE A 3 -19.52 -1.79 -31.88
C ILE A 3 -20.39 -1.36 -30.71
N LEU A 4 -19.83 -1.40 -29.49
CA LEU A 4 -20.53 -0.99 -28.27
C LEU A 4 -20.24 0.46 -27.89
N ILE A 5 -19.03 0.95 -28.19
CA ILE A 5 -18.60 2.32 -27.87
C ILE A 5 -18.07 2.99 -29.14
N GLU A 6 -18.84 3.92 -29.71
CA GLU A 6 -18.47 4.56 -30.99
C GLU A 6 -17.24 5.47 -30.91
N ARG A 7 -17.04 6.11 -29.75
CA ARG A 7 -15.97 7.09 -29.50
C ARG A 7 -15.25 6.72 -28.21
N CYS A 8 -14.04 6.22 -28.34
CA CYS A 8 -13.26 5.73 -27.20
C CYS A 8 -11.78 6.03 -27.36
N CYS A 9 -11.05 5.98 -26.24
CA CYS A 9 -9.60 6.16 -26.21
C CYS A 9 -8.93 4.99 -25.49
N GLY A 10 -7.82 4.50 -26.04
CA GLY A 10 -6.91 3.58 -25.37
C GLY A 10 -5.61 4.28 -25.02
N LEU A 11 -5.15 4.13 -23.79
CA LEU A 11 -3.91 4.72 -23.27
C LEU A 11 -2.93 3.63 -22.86
N ASP A 12 -1.70 3.75 -23.35
CA ASP A 12 -0.54 3.04 -22.81
C ASP A 12 0.32 4.04 -22.02
N VAL A 13 0.38 3.84 -20.70
CA VAL A 13 0.87 4.84 -19.74
C VAL A 13 2.19 4.40 -19.12
N HIS A 14 3.25 5.13 -19.47
CA HIS A 14 4.60 4.98 -18.92
C HIS A 14 4.96 6.13 -17.99
N LYS A 15 6.12 6.04 -17.33
CA LYS A 15 6.58 7.05 -16.36
C LYS A 15 6.67 8.47 -16.93
N LYS A 16 7.15 8.61 -18.17
CA LYS A 16 7.43 9.92 -18.80
C LYS A 16 6.58 10.21 -20.04
N SER A 17 5.87 9.21 -20.55
CA SER A 17 5.16 9.29 -21.81
C SER A 17 3.85 8.53 -21.74
N ILE A 18 2.86 9.02 -22.47
CA ILE A 18 1.56 8.39 -22.68
C ILE A 18 1.37 8.29 -24.18
N THR A 19 1.07 7.09 -24.67
CA THR A 19 0.62 6.90 -26.04
C THR A 19 -0.89 6.72 -26.00
N ALA A 20 -1.61 7.58 -26.73
CA ALA A 20 -3.05 7.64 -26.73
C ALA A 20 -3.59 7.39 -28.13
N CYS A 21 -4.53 6.46 -28.26
CA CYS A 21 -5.23 6.16 -29.50
C CYS A 21 -6.72 6.47 -29.34
N ILE A 22 -7.23 7.43 -30.09
CA ILE A 22 -8.65 7.72 -30.20
C ILE A 22 -9.22 7.00 -31.41
N ILE A 23 -10.36 6.35 -31.23
CA ILE A 23 -11.12 5.72 -32.29
C ILE A 23 -12.52 6.37 -32.32
N THR A 24 -12.88 6.92 -33.47
CA THR A 24 -14.20 7.53 -33.74
C THR A 24 -14.82 6.95 -35.02
N PRO A 25 -16.05 7.33 -35.40
CA PRO A 25 -16.61 6.98 -36.71
C PRO A 25 -15.83 7.58 -37.90
N LYS A 26 -15.09 8.68 -37.69
CA LYS A 26 -14.30 9.34 -38.76
C LYS A 26 -12.96 8.65 -39.03
N GLY A 27 -12.50 7.81 -38.10
CA GLY A 27 -11.22 7.14 -38.20
C GLY A 27 -10.54 6.98 -36.85
N LYS A 28 -9.25 6.66 -36.90
CA LYS A 28 -8.38 6.56 -35.73
C LYS A 28 -7.31 7.65 -35.78
N GLU A 29 -6.97 8.18 -34.62
CA GLU A 29 -5.86 9.12 -34.45
C GLU A 29 -5.01 8.70 -33.25
N ILE A 30 -3.70 8.85 -33.37
CA ILE A 30 -2.74 8.47 -32.33
C ILE A 30 -1.85 9.66 -32.02
N ARG A 31 -1.70 9.98 -30.74
CA ARG A 31 -0.81 11.04 -30.26
C ARG A 31 -0.04 10.56 -29.03
N SER A 32 1.13 11.14 -28.83
CA SER A 32 1.93 10.93 -27.63
C SER A 32 1.97 12.20 -26.81
N PHE A 33 1.88 12.05 -25.50
CA PHE A 33 1.90 13.13 -24.52
C PHE A 33 2.96 12.83 -23.47
N GLU A 34 3.49 13.87 -22.83
CA GLU A 34 4.30 13.70 -21.63
C GLU A 34 3.39 13.61 -20.39
N THR A 35 3.95 13.17 -19.26
CA THR A 35 3.22 12.97 -18.01
C THR A 35 3.16 14.21 -17.10
N LEU A 36 3.68 15.36 -17.55
CA LEU A 36 3.59 16.62 -16.82
C LEU A 36 2.15 17.15 -16.80
N THR A 37 1.75 17.80 -15.70
CA THR A 37 0.35 18.24 -15.48
C THR A 37 -0.26 18.98 -16.67
N ARG A 38 0.45 19.96 -17.25
CA ARG A 38 -0.05 20.70 -18.42
C ARG A 38 -0.30 19.80 -19.63
N ARG A 39 0.54 18.78 -19.82
CA ARG A 39 0.43 17.82 -20.92
C ARG A 39 -0.67 16.78 -20.68
N LEU A 40 -0.95 16.45 -19.42
CA LEU A 40 -2.13 15.67 -19.06
C LEU A 40 -3.42 16.44 -19.33
N VAL A 41 -3.45 17.75 -19.06
CA VAL A 41 -4.59 18.60 -19.43
C VAL A 41 -4.75 18.64 -20.95
N ASP A 42 -3.68 18.86 -21.71
CA ASP A 42 -3.72 18.82 -23.18
C ASP A 42 -4.26 17.47 -23.71
N LEU A 43 -3.90 16.36 -23.08
CA LEU A 43 -4.43 15.02 -23.40
C LEU A 43 -5.94 14.94 -23.14
N VAL A 44 -6.40 15.40 -21.98
CA VAL A 44 -7.82 15.36 -21.62
C VAL A 44 -8.65 16.27 -22.51
N ASP A 45 -8.16 17.47 -22.82
CA ASP A 45 -8.80 18.40 -23.75
C ASP A 45 -8.95 17.80 -25.15
N TRP A 46 -7.92 17.08 -25.63
CA TRP A 46 -7.99 16.36 -26.90
C TRP A 46 -9.02 15.20 -26.88
N ILE A 47 -9.06 14.42 -25.80
CA ILE A 47 -10.06 13.35 -25.61
C ILE A 47 -11.49 13.94 -25.63
N LYS A 48 -11.68 15.09 -24.98
CA LYS A 48 -12.98 15.79 -24.94
C LYS A 48 -13.35 16.40 -26.29
N SER A 49 -12.39 16.99 -27.02
CA SER A 49 -12.67 17.57 -28.35
C SER A 49 -13.16 16.52 -29.34
N GLU A 50 -12.67 15.28 -29.21
CA GLU A 50 -13.12 14.13 -30.00
C GLU A 50 -14.41 13.47 -29.45
N ARG A 51 -14.97 13.99 -28.36
CA ARG A 51 -16.20 13.51 -27.69
C ARG A 51 -16.10 12.04 -27.30
N CYS A 52 -14.94 11.58 -26.86
CA CYS A 52 -14.75 10.24 -26.31
C CYS A 52 -15.50 10.11 -24.99
N SER A 53 -16.33 9.08 -24.86
CA SER A 53 -17.10 8.84 -23.62
C SER A 53 -16.38 7.91 -22.65
N HIS A 54 -15.48 7.07 -23.15
CA HIS A 54 -14.75 6.07 -22.36
C HIS A 54 -13.27 6.07 -22.72
N VAL A 55 -12.43 5.91 -21.69
CA VAL A 55 -10.97 5.82 -21.83
C VAL A 55 -10.50 4.59 -21.07
N ALA A 56 -9.84 3.65 -21.77
CA ALA A 56 -9.20 2.51 -21.13
C ALA A 56 -7.69 2.74 -21.04
N MET A 57 -7.08 2.42 -19.90
CA MET A 57 -5.66 2.63 -19.67
C MET A 57 -4.97 1.44 -19.01
N GLU A 58 -3.83 1.04 -19.55
CA GLU A 58 -2.90 0.12 -18.89
C GLU A 58 -1.72 0.94 -18.33
N SER A 59 -1.29 0.59 -17.13
CA SER A 59 -0.10 1.19 -16.53
C SER A 59 0.57 0.25 -15.55
N THR A 60 1.90 0.33 -15.50
CA THR A 60 2.69 -0.31 -14.44
C THR A 60 2.80 0.62 -13.24
N GLY A 61 2.24 0.22 -12.09
CA GLY A 61 2.29 0.99 -10.85
C GLY A 61 1.21 2.07 -10.77
N ASP A 62 1.55 3.24 -10.25
CA ASP A 62 0.60 4.31 -9.91
C ASP A 62 0.45 5.40 -10.99
N TYR A 63 1.09 5.28 -12.15
CA TYR A 63 1.11 6.34 -13.17
C TYR A 63 -0.26 6.60 -13.83
N TRP A 64 -1.21 5.68 -13.69
CA TRP A 64 -2.59 5.87 -14.15
C TRP A 64 -3.37 6.88 -13.27
N LYS A 65 -3.00 7.05 -11.99
CA LYS A 65 -3.79 7.83 -11.01
C LYS A 65 -4.01 9.29 -11.44
N PRO A 66 -2.98 10.05 -11.88
CA PRO A 66 -3.18 11.44 -12.30
C PRO A 66 -4.16 11.55 -13.49
N ILE A 67 -4.08 10.64 -14.45
CA ILE A 67 -4.95 10.63 -15.63
C ILE A 67 -6.39 10.28 -15.22
N TYR A 68 -6.56 9.24 -14.42
CA TYR A 68 -7.87 8.83 -13.92
C TYR A 68 -8.55 9.95 -13.14
N ASN A 69 -7.83 10.63 -12.25
CA ASN A 69 -8.38 11.72 -11.46
C ASN A 69 -8.84 12.90 -12.33
N LEU A 70 -8.10 13.24 -13.40
CA LEU A 70 -8.52 14.30 -14.33
C LEU A 70 -9.73 13.88 -15.15
N LEU A 71 -9.77 12.64 -15.64
CA LEU A 71 -10.91 12.14 -16.41
C LEU A 71 -12.19 12.02 -15.57
N GLU A 72 -12.06 11.61 -14.30
CA GLU A 72 -13.17 11.53 -13.34
C GLU A 72 -13.82 12.91 -13.08
N LEU A 73 -13.03 14.00 -13.12
CA LEU A 73 -13.54 15.37 -12.99
C LEU A 73 -14.27 15.89 -14.24
N GLU A 74 -13.99 15.31 -15.40
CA GLU A 74 -14.45 15.78 -16.71
C GLU A 74 -15.57 14.93 -17.30
N ASP A 75 -16.22 14.09 -16.48
CA ASP A 75 -17.29 13.15 -16.85
C ASP A 75 -16.90 12.19 -18.00
N VAL A 76 -15.61 11.88 -18.12
CA VAL A 76 -15.09 10.88 -19.06
C VAL A 76 -14.83 9.59 -18.30
N LYS A 77 -15.52 8.51 -18.65
CA LYS A 77 -15.47 7.24 -17.90
C LYS A 77 -14.10 6.57 -18.02
N PRO A 78 -13.27 6.57 -16.97
CA PRO A 78 -11.95 5.97 -17.02
C PRO A 78 -12.00 4.50 -16.59
N ILE A 79 -11.31 3.64 -17.32
CA ILE A 79 -11.28 2.19 -17.11
C ILE A 79 -9.81 1.78 -16.99
N VAL A 80 -9.40 1.38 -15.79
CA VAL A 80 -8.07 0.81 -15.58
C VAL A 80 -8.12 -0.68 -15.89
N VAL A 81 -7.27 -1.13 -16.81
CA VAL A 81 -7.26 -2.52 -17.28
C VAL A 81 -6.02 -3.25 -16.76
N ASN A 82 -6.21 -4.51 -16.36
CA ASN A 82 -5.09 -5.34 -15.89
C ASN A 82 -4.26 -5.80 -17.11
N ALA A 83 -2.95 -5.53 -17.08
CA ALA A 83 -2.01 -5.90 -18.14
C ALA A 83 -2.02 -7.40 -18.49
N GLN A 84 -2.37 -8.28 -17.54
CA GLN A 84 -2.47 -9.73 -17.78
C GLN A 84 -3.61 -10.09 -18.73
N HIS A 85 -4.69 -9.30 -18.76
CA HIS A 85 -5.85 -9.55 -19.63
C HIS A 85 -5.64 -9.04 -21.06
N ILE A 86 -4.66 -8.16 -21.28
CA ILE A 86 -4.38 -7.55 -22.59
C ILE A 86 -3.25 -8.28 -23.32
N LYS A 87 -2.37 -8.98 -22.59
CA LYS A 87 -1.22 -9.71 -23.13
C LYS A 87 -1.60 -11.09 -23.67
N ALA A 88 -2.24 -11.12 -24.83
CA ALA A 88 -2.46 -12.35 -25.61
C ALA A 88 -2.23 -12.16 -27.12
N VAL A 89 -1.38 -11.20 -27.54
CA VAL A 89 -1.07 -10.97 -28.96
C VAL A 89 0.41 -11.26 -29.25
N PRO A 90 0.74 -12.33 -30.01
CA PRO A 90 2.10 -12.61 -30.45
C PRO A 90 2.60 -11.55 -31.44
N GLY A 91 3.77 -10.96 -31.19
CA GLY A 91 4.44 -10.03 -32.11
C GLY A 91 4.99 -8.78 -31.42
N ARG A 92 5.95 -8.09 -32.07
CA ARG A 92 6.69 -6.92 -31.54
C ARG A 92 5.74 -5.90 -30.90
N LYS A 93 5.79 -5.82 -29.56
CA LYS A 93 5.09 -4.89 -28.68
C LYS A 93 5.68 -3.49 -28.86
N THR A 94 4.86 -2.53 -29.27
CA THR A 94 5.23 -1.11 -29.38
C THR A 94 4.09 -0.31 -28.75
N ASP A 95 4.40 0.73 -27.98
CA ASP A 95 3.42 1.52 -27.22
C ASP A 95 2.22 2.01 -28.07
N VAL A 96 2.46 2.35 -29.34
CA VAL A 96 1.43 2.71 -30.33
C VAL A 96 0.42 1.58 -30.59
N LYS A 97 0.92 0.35 -30.75
CA LYS A 97 0.08 -0.83 -30.96
C LYS A 97 -0.67 -1.20 -29.70
N ASP A 98 -0.08 -1.00 -28.53
CA ASP A 98 -0.74 -1.28 -27.26
C ASP A 98 -1.91 -0.31 -27.03
N ALA A 99 -1.70 0.99 -27.22
CA ALA A 99 -2.76 1.99 -27.14
C ALA A 99 -3.89 1.73 -28.15
N GLU A 100 -3.55 1.41 -29.42
CA GLU A 100 -4.54 1.05 -30.43
C GLU A 100 -5.31 -0.23 -30.08
N TRP A 101 -4.61 -1.23 -29.54
CA TRP A 101 -5.23 -2.49 -29.13
C TRP A 101 -6.19 -2.29 -27.97
N ILE A 102 -5.81 -1.51 -26.95
CA ILE A 102 -6.67 -1.14 -25.83
C ILE A 102 -7.93 -0.43 -26.33
N ALA A 103 -7.80 0.53 -27.25
CA ALA A 103 -8.93 1.26 -27.83
C ALA A 103 -9.89 0.31 -28.58
N LYS A 104 -9.35 -0.64 -29.36
CA LYS A 104 -10.17 -1.64 -30.07
C LYS A 104 -10.91 -2.58 -29.12
N LEU A 105 -10.23 -3.10 -28.10
CA LEU A 105 -10.88 -3.95 -27.10
C LEU A 105 -11.98 -3.19 -26.37
N LEU A 106 -11.73 -1.93 -26.00
CA LEU A 106 -12.72 -1.05 -25.39
C LEU A 106 -13.94 -0.83 -26.30
N ARG A 107 -13.72 -0.51 -27.58
CA ARG A 107 -14.78 -0.30 -28.58
C ARG A 107 -15.77 -1.46 -28.68
N HIS A 108 -15.28 -2.68 -28.47
CA HIS A 108 -16.05 -3.91 -28.57
C HIS A 108 -16.44 -4.51 -27.20
N GLY A 109 -16.20 -3.78 -26.09
CA GLY A 109 -16.52 -4.23 -24.73
C GLY A 109 -15.74 -5.47 -24.27
N LEU A 110 -14.58 -5.72 -24.85
CA LEU A 110 -13.71 -6.86 -24.54
C LEU A 110 -12.71 -6.56 -23.42
N VAL A 111 -12.77 -5.38 -22.82
CA VAL A 111 -11.98 -5.00 -21.64
C VAL A 111 -12.77 -5.22 -20.36
N GLN A 112 -12.18 -5.92 -19.41
CA GLN A 112 -12.68 -5.97 -18.05
C GLN A 112 -11.91 -4.97 -17.19
N GLY A 113 -12.60 -3.91 -16.76
CA GLY A 113 -12.04 -2.91 -15.86
C GLY A 113 -11.75 -3.49 -14.48
N SER A 114 -10.62 -3.07 -13.89
CA SER A 114 -10.36 -3.27 -12.47
C SER A 114 -11.32 -2.40 -11.67
N TYR A 115 -11.80 -2.90 -10.53
CA TYR A 115 -12.59 -2.09 -9.62
C TYR A 115 -11.72 -0.98 -9.02
N ILE A 116 -12.05 0.26 -9.33
CA ILE A 116 -11.43 1.44 -8.74
C ILE A 116 -12.42 2.02 -7.72
N PRO A 117 -12.08 2.01 -6.42
CA PRO A 117 -12.90 2.63 -5.39
C PRO A 117 -13.11 4.12 -5.64
N GLY A 118 -14.17 4.69 -5.06
CA GLY A 118 -14.39 6.13 -5.08
C GLY A 118 -13.21 6.89 -4.47
N ARG A 119 -13.07 8.17 -4.81
CA ARG A 119 -11.94 9.02 -4.39
C ARG A 119 -11.65 8.94 -2.89
N GLU A 120 -12.65 9.13 -2.04
CA GLU A 120 -12.50 9.09 -0.57
C GLU A 120 -11.94 7.75 -0.08
N GLN A 121 -12.41 6.64 -0.65
CA GLN A 121 -11.93 5.30 -0.33
C GLN A 121 -10.50 5.08 -0.81
N ARG A 122 -10.11 5.63 -1.97
CA ARG A 122 -8.73 5.57 -2.47
C ARG A 122 -7.77 6.32 -1.54
N GLU A 123 -8.12 7.54 -1.17
CA GLU A 123 -7.32 8.37 -0.26
C GLU A 123 -7.15 7.69 1.10
N LEU A 124 -8.23 7.16 1.68
CA LEU A 124 -8.16 6.40 2.94
C LEU A 124 -7.24 5.17 2.82
N ARG A 125 -7.36 4.40 1.72
CA ARG A 125 -6.50 3.24 1.48
C ARG A 125 -5.03 3.63 1.36
N GLU A 126 -4.71 4.79 0.80
CA GLU A 126 -3.33 5.28 0.71
C GLU A 126 -2.76 5.57 2.11
N ILE A 127 -3.53 6.24 2.98
CA ILE A 127 -3.15 6.50 4.37
C ILE A 127 -2.93 5.18 5.14
N ILE A 128 -3.87 4.23 5.03
CA ILE A 128 -3.75 2.92 5.71
C ILE A 128 -2.52 2.15 5.22
N ARG A 129 -2.23 2.17 3.92
CA ARG A 129 -1.03 1.53 3.36
C ARG A 129 0.24 2.19 3.89
N TYR A 130 0.28 3.53 3.94
CA TYR A 130 1.42 4.24 4.50
C TYR A 130 1.62 3.91 5.98
N ARG A 131 0.56 3.92 6.78
CA ARG A 131 0.60 3.48 8.19
C ARG A 131 1.19 2.08 8.34
N ARG A 132 0.78 1.13 7.49
CA ARG A 132 1.36 -0.23 7.49
C ARG A 132 2.87 -0.19 7.24
N SER A 133 3.33 0.60 6.28
CA SER A 133 4.77 0.76 6.01
C SER A 133 5.54 1.33 7.20
N ILE A 134 4.96 2.29 7.93
CA ILE A 134 5.58 2.85 9.16
C ILE A 134 5.62 1.82 10.28
N ILE A 135 4.58 1.00 10.45
CA ILE A 135 4.59 -0.12 11.42
C ILE A 135 5.71 -1.12 11.10
N GLU A 136 5.88 -1.47 9.83
CA GLU A 136 6.96 -2.35 9.38
C GLU A 136 8.34 -1.72 9.57
N GLU A 137 8.46 -0.40 9.37
CA GLU A 137 9.69 0.34 9.62
C GLU A 137 10.07 0.35 11.10
N ARG A 138 9.10 0.62 11.98
CA ARG A 138 9.29 0.50 13.42
C ARG A 138 9.77 -0.89 13.81
N ALA A 139 9.14 -1.95 13.28
CA ALA A 139 9.57 -3.32 13.55
C ALA A 139 11.02 -3.58 13.09
N ARG A 140 11.43 -3.03 11.94
CA ARG A 140 12.82 -3.09 11.49
C ARG A 140 13.77 -2.35 12.44
N GLU A 141 13.35 -1.21 12.99
CA GLU A 141 14.15 -0.45 13.96
C GLU A 141 14.31 -1.20 15.29
N VAL A 142 13.25 -1.83 15.80
CA VAL A 142 13.33 -2.71 16.99
C VAL A 142 14.33 -3.84 16.76
N ASN A 143 14.29 -4.48 15.58
CA ASN A 143 15.22 -5.54 15.24
C ASN A 143 16.66 -5.05 15.15
N ARG A 144 16.90 -3.81 14.69
CA ARG A 144 18.23 -3.19 14.69
C ARG A 144 18.72 -2.93 16.11
N LEU A 145 17.85 -2.43 16.99
CA LEU A 145 18.16 -2.23 18.41
C LEU A 145 18.54 -3.55 19.09
N GLN A 146 17.78 -4.61 18.86
CA GLN A 146 18.11 -5.94 19.40
C GLN A 146 19.49 -6.43 18.91
N LYS A 147 19.85 -6.20 17.65
CA LYS A 147 21.19 -6.54 17.14
C LYS A 147 22.32 -5.79 17.84
N VAL A 148 22.08 -4.54 18.25
CA VAL A 148 23.08 -3.78 19.04
C VAL A 148 23.27 -4.42 20.42
N LEU A 149 22.17 -4.80 21.08
CA LEU A 149 22.23 -5.53 22.35
C LEU A 149 22.97 -6.87 22.20
N GLU A 150 22.68 -7.64 21.16
CA GLU A 150 23.36 -8.90 20.86
C GLU A 150 24.87 -8.70 20.67
N GLY A 151 25.29 -7.62 20.00
CA GLY A 151 26.70 -7.26 19.84
C GLY A 151 27.40 -6.89 21.14
N GLY A 152 26.67 -6.40 22.14
CA GLY A 152 27.16 -6.18 23.51
C GLY A 152 27.00 -7.39 24.44
N ASN A 153 26.61 -8.55 23.89
CA ASN A 153 26.23 -9.76 24.63
C ASN A 153 25.07 -9.58 25.63
N ILE A 154 24.23 -8.57 25.45
CA ILE A 154 23.02 -8.35 26.25
C ILE A 154 21.86 -9.15 25.65
N LYS A 155 21.42 -10.20 26.35
CA LYS A 155 20.40 -11.18 25.92
C LYS A 155 18.97 -10.86 26.40
N LEU A 156 18.64 -9.57 26.55
CA LEU A 156 17.34 -9.12 27.07
C LEU A 156 16.14 -9.72 26.31
N SER A 157 16.24 -9.85 24.99
CA SER A 157 15.24 -10.46 24.10
C SER A 157 14.93 -11.93 24.41
N SER A 158 15.85 -12.65 25.06
CA SER A 158 15.69 -14.06 25.44
C SER A 158 14.82 -14.23 26.70
N VAL A 159 14.72 -13.19 27.53
CA VAL A 159 13.98 -13.23 28.80
C VAL A 159 12.68 -12.42 28.72
N ALA A 160 12.75 -11.27 28.07
CA ALA A 160 11.63 -10.35 27.86
C ALA A 160 10.99 -10.55 26.48
N SER A 161 9.73 -10.99 26.48
CA SER A 161 8.95 -11.17 25.24
C SER A 161 8.68 -9.85 24.49
N ASN A 162 8.79 -8.72 25.17
CA ASN A 162 8.74 -7.39 24.56
C ASN A 162 9.85 -6.52 25.16
N VAL A 163 10.93 -6.34 24.37
CA VAL A 163 12.12 -5.54 24.74
C VAL A 163 11.78 -4.05 24.93
N LEU A 164 10.74 -3.56 24.27
CA LEU A 164 10.28 -2.16 24.38
C LEU A 164 9.08 -1.99 25.31
N GLY A 165 8.70 -3.04 26.04
CA GLY A 165 7.75 -2.90 27.14
C GLY A 165 8.34 -2.06 28.27
N VAL A 166 7.52 -1.56 29.19
CA VAL A 166 7.92 -0.64 30.28
C VAL A 166 9.24 -1.03 30.95
N SER A 167 9.41 -2.29 31.35
CA SER A 167 10.66 -2.74 31.99
C SER A 167 11.86 -2.73 31.06
N GLY A 168 11.73 -3.26 29.84
CA GLY A 168 12.84 -3.29 28.90
C GLY A 168 13.24 -1.89 28.45
N ARG A 169 12.27 -0.99 28.28
CA ARG A 169 12.52 0.42 28.01
C ARG A 169 13.30 1.10 29.14
N ASN A 170 12.85 0.95 30.38
CA ASN A 170 13.56 1.54 31.53
C ASN A 170 15.00 1.00 31.65
N MET A 171 15.21 -0.30 31.38
CA MET A 171 16.55 -0.91 31.34
C MET A 171 17.42 -0.27 30.23
N LEU A 172 16.87 -0.10 29.03
CA LEU A 172 17.58 0.51 27.90
C LEU A 172 17.95 1.97 28.20
N GLU A 173 17.03 2.74 28.76
CA GLU A 173 17.27 4.15 29.15
C GLU A 173 18.35 4.24 30.23
N ALA A 174 18.34 3.35 31.23
CA ALA A 174 19.39 3.29 32.24
C ALA A 174 20.76 2.94 31.63
N MET A 175 20.83 1.98 30.71
CA MET A 175 22.06 1.66 29.98
C MET A 175 22.59 2.87 29.21
N ILE A 176 21.72 3.58 28.49
CA ILE A 176 22.08 4.79 27.74
C ILE A 176 22.62 5.89 28.67
N GLN A 177 22.07 5.99 29.90
CA GLN A 177 22.55 6.91 30.93
C GLN A 177 23.85 6.47 31.61
N GLY A 178 24.39 5.30 31.25
CA GLY A 178 25.68 4.81 31.73
C GLY A 178 25.60 3.74 32.82
N GLU A 179 24.40 3.25 33.16
CA GLU A 179 24.25 2.12 34.09
C GLU A 179 24.66 0.81 33.41
N SER A 180 25.51 0.03 34.10
CA SER A 180 26.02 -1.24 33.59
C SER A 180 25.88 -2.40 34.57
N ASP A 181 25.48 -2.14 35.82
CA ASP A 181 25.26 -3.18 36.82
C ASP A 181 24.00 -3.99 36.50
N PRO A 182 24.12 -5.29 36.17
CA PRO A 182 22.97 -6.14 35.86
C PRO A 182 21.94 -6.23 37.01
N SER A 183 22.37 -6.05 38.26
CA SER A 183 21.48 -6.05 39.42
C SER A 183 20.58 -4.83 39.44
N ILE A 184 21.14 -3.65 39.20
CA ILE A 184 20.39 -2.38 39.12
C ILE A 184 19.46 -2.41 37.91
N LEU A 185 19.95 -2.87 36.75
CA LEU A 185 19.14 -2.98 35.55
C LEU A 185 17.96 -3.96 35.76
N ALA A 186 18.18 -5.10 36.43
CA ALA A 186 17.13 -6.06 36.72
C ALA A 186 16.06 -5.52 37.72
N ASP A 187 16.36 -4.48 38.51
CA ASP A 187 15.39 -3.85 39.42
C ASP A 187 14.27 -3.10 38.69
N PHE A 188 14.51 -2.68 37.43
CA PHE A 188 13.46 -2.11 36.57
C PHE A 188 12.40 -3.14 36.11
N ALA A 189 12.58 -4.42 36.43
CA ALA A 189 11.61 -5.46 36.12
C ALA A 189 10.26 -5.24 36.81
N GLN A 190 9.18 -5.29 36.04
CA GLN A 190 7.81 -5.10 36.51
C GLN A 190 6.91 -6.29 36.12
N LYS A 191 5.81 -6.45 36.86
CA LYS A 191 4.78 -7.47 36.59
C LYS A 191 5.41 -8.87 36.42
N LYS A 192 5.16 -9.52 35.27
CA LYS A 192 5.64 -10.87 34.95
C LYS A 192 7.17 -10.98 34.92
N LEU A 193 7.89 -9.90 34.65
CA LEU A 193 9.37 -9.91 34.61
C LEU A 193 10.01 -9.93 36.00
N LYS A 194 9.29 -9.51 37.06
CA LYS A 194 9.80 -9.60 38.44
C LYS A 194 10.13 -11.05 38.83
N ALA A 195 9.30 -12.00 38.40
CA ALA A 195 9.53 -13.42 38.63
C ALA A 195 10.77 -13.98 37.90
N LYS A 196 11.28 -13.25 36.89
CA LYS A 196 12.46 -13.62 36.10
C LYS A 196 13.71 -12.81 36.45
N LYS A 197 13.72 -12.12 37.60
CA LYS A 197 14.80 -11.18 37.96
C LYS A 197 16.20 -11.82 37.91
N GLU A 198 16.35 -13.03 38.45
CA GLU A 198 17.65 -13.72 38.40
C GLU A 198 18.07 -14.11 36.98
N GLN A 199 17.11 -14.48 36.11
CA GLN A 199 17.40 -14.71 34.68
C GLN A 199 17.75 -13.39 33.96
N LEU A 200 17.13 -12.28 34.36
CA LEU A 200 17.43 -10.95 33.81
C LEU A 200 18.85 -10.52 34.15
N LYS A 201 19.31 -10.72 35.40
CA LYS A 201 20.71 -10.42 35.77
C LYS A 201 21.68 -11.12 34.83
N LEU A 202 21.53 -12.44 34.64
CA LEU A 202 22.34 -13.22 33.70
C LEU A 202 22.22 -12.72 32.26
N ALA A 203 21.02 -12.35 31.80
CA ALA A 203 20.80 -11.86 30.45
C ALA A 203 21.32 -10.44 30.22
N LEU A 204 21.52 -9.66 31.29
CA LEU A 204 22.02 -8.29 31.26
C LEU A 204 23.54 -8.25 31.51
N GLU A 205 24.19 -9.39 31.75
CA GLU A 205 25.65 -9.51 31.76
C GLU A 205 26.21 -9.30 30.36
N GLY A 206 26.85 -8.15 30.15
CA GLY A 206 27.46 -7.77 28.88
C GLY A 206 28.19 -6.45 28.97
N SER A 207 28.63 -5.94 27.83
CA SER A 207 29.35 -4.67 27.75
C SER A 207 28.92 -3.89 26.52
N LEU A 208 28.53 -2.64 26.73
CA LEU A 208 28.17 -1.70 25.69
C LEU A 208 29.22 -0.59 25.66
N GLY A 209 29.92 -0.48 24.53
CA GLY A 209 30.85 0.63 24.30
C GLY A 209 30.11 1.94 23.97
N PRO A 210 30.82 3.09 23.98
CA PRO A 210 30.23 4.39 23.70
C PRO A 210 29.48 4.47 22.36
N HIS A 211 29.99 3.77 21.34
CA HIS A 211 29.34 3.72 20.02
C HIS A 211 28.02 2.94 20.04
N GLN A 212 27.92 1.85 20.82
CA GLN A 212 26.69 1.07 20.95
C GLN A 212 25.64 1.85 21.75
N LEU A 213 26.05 2.53 22.82
CA LEU A 213 25.16 3.40 23.59
C LEU A 213 24.57 4.52 22.71
N LEU A 214 25.40 5.18 21.90
CA LEU A 214 24.94 6.16 20.91
C LEU A 214 23.93 5.54 19.93
N MET A 215 24.21 4.34 19.41
CA MET A 215 23.28 3.66 18.50
C MET A 215 21.94 3.35 19.16
N LEU A 216 21.95 2.82 20.40
CA LEU A 216 20.74 2.52 21.16
C LEU A 216 19.91 3.79 21.41
N GLU A 217 20.57 4.89 21.78
CA GLU A 217 19.92 6.20 21.99
C GLU A 217 19.19 6.67 20.72
N LYS A 218 19.87 6.65 19.57
CA LYS A 218 19.27 7.10 18.30
C LYS A 218 18.17 6.17 17.80
N GLN A 219 18.34 4.87 17.97
CA GLN A 219 17.32 3.88 17.59
C GLN A 219 16.07 4.00 18.47
N LEU A 220 16.24 4.19 19.78
CA LEU A 220 15.12 4.36 20.70
C LEU A 220 14.34 5.64 20.39
N SER A 221 15.04 6.76 20.14
CA SER A 221 14.42 8.01 19.71
C SER A 221 13.66 7.87 18.38
N HIS A 222 14.22 7.16 17.40
CA HIS A 222 13.53 6.92 16.13
C HIS A 222 12.29 6.03 16.28
N ILE A 223 12.34 5.02 17.15
CA ILE A 223 11.17 4.20 17.50
C ILE A 223 10.05 5.08 18.07
N ASP A 224 10.38 6.06 18.91
CA ASP A 224 9.40 6.97 19.51
C ASP A 224 8.74 7.85 18.45
N GLN A 225 9.54 8.45 17.56
CA GLN A 225 9.03 9.23 16.42
C GLN A 225 8.12 8.39 15.51
N LEU A 226 8.48 7.12 15.24
CA LEU A 226 7.65 6.21 14.46
C LEU A 226 6.34 5.86 15.19
N ASN A 227 6.35 5.76 16.52
CA ASN A 227 5.13 5.56 17.29
C ASN A 227 4.20 6.77 17.23
N GLU A 228 4.75 7.98 17.40
CA GLU A 228 4.00 9.23 17.26
C GLU A 228 3.35 9.32 15.87
N LEU A 229 4.13 9.09 14.81
CA LEU A 229 3.61 9.09 13.44
C LEU A 229 2.51 8.03 13.22
N ILE A 230 2.64 6.84 13.81
CA ILE A 230 1.59 5.81 13.72
C ILE A 230 0.31 6.29 14.41
N THR A 231 0.42 6.94 15.57
CA THR A 231 -0.72 7.51 16.30
C THR A 231 -1.39 8.61 15.51
N GLU A 232 -0.64 9.55 14.92
CA GLU A 232 -1.19 10.61 14.06
C GLU A 232 -1.96 10.04 12.85
N LEU A 233 -1.42 8.98 12.24
CA LEU A 233 -2.08 8.28 11.13
C LEU A 233 -3.33 7.52 11.59
N ASP A 234 -3.32 6.93 12.80
CA ASP A 234 -4.49 6.29 13.39
C ASP A 234 -5.63 7.29 13.63
N GLU A 235 -5.32 8.46 14.19
CA GLU A 235 -6.30 9.52 14.42
C GLU A 235 -6.90 10.03 13.09
N GLU A 236 -6.08 10.20 12.04
CA GLU A 236 -6.57 10.60 10.73
C GLU A 236 -7.48 9.54 10.10
N VAL A 237 -7.13 8.25 10.24
CA VAL A 237 -7.99 7.15 9.79
C VAL A 237 -9.31 7.16 10.54
N GLU A 238 -9.30 7.35 11.86
CA GLU A 238 -10.52 7.43 12.68
C GLU A 238 -11.40 8.61 12.27
N ARG A 239 -10.82 9.80 12.07
CA ARG A 239 -11.53 10.98 11.55
C ARG A 239 -12.25 10.70 10.24
N ARG A 240 -11.57 10.06 9.27
CA ARG A 240 -12.16 9.73 7.96
C ARG A 240 -13.17 8.59 8.01
N MET A 241 -13.09 7.72 9.02
CA MET A 241 -14.01 6.59 9.20
C MET A 241 -15.29 6.96 9.97
N THR A 242 -15.32 8.14 10.61
CA THR A 242 -16.47 8.63 11.38
C THR A 242 -17.80 8.58 10.61
N PRO A 243 -17.89 8.96 9.31
CA PRO A 243 -19.13 8.87 8.54
C PRO A 243 -19.66 7.43 8.38
N PHE A 244 -18.78 6.43 8.50
CA PHE A 244 -19.09 5.01 8.32
C PHE A 244 -19.26 4.27 9.66
N ALA A 245 -19.28 4.97 10.79
CA ALA A 245 -19.31 4.36 12.12
C ALA A 245 -20.54 3.47 12.35
N GLU A 246 -21.71 3.84 11.84
CA GLU A 246 -22.93 3.03 11.95
C GLU A 246 -22.90 1.81 11.02
N ASP A 247 -22.37 1.96 9.80
CA ASP A 247 -22.18 0.86 8.86
C ASP A 247 -21.18 -0.18 9.41
N LEU A 248 -20.15 0.27 10.13
CA LEU A 248 -19.18 -0.59 10.81
C LEU A 248 -19.79 -1.36 11.99
N LYS A 249 -20.77 -0.80 12.70
CA LYS A 249 -21.49 -1.51 13.78
C LYS A 249 -22.38 -2.63 13.23
N LEU A 250 -22.93 -2.41 12.03
CA LEU A 250 -23.73 -3.40 11.30
C LEU A 250 -22.86 -4.44 10.57
N TRP A 251 -21.56 -4.17 10.45
CA TRP A 251 -20.62 -5.08 9.83
C TRP A 251 -20.37 -6.28 10.73
N ILE A 252 -21.00 -7.41 10.38
CA ILE A 252 -20.65 -8.72 10.92
C ILE A 252 -19.45 -9.21 10.12
N PRO A 253 -18.27 -9.44 10.76
CA PRO A 253 -17.13 -10.00 10.06
C PRO A 253 -17.56 -11.33 9.43
N PHE A 254 -17.38 -11.47 8.11
CA PHE A 254 -17.52 -12.77 7.47
C PHE A 254 -16.54 -13.72 8.18
N PRO A 255 -16.99 -14.86 8.75
CA PRO A 255 -16.08 -15.77 9.44
C PRO A 255 -14.96 -16.17 8.46
N ALA A 256 -13.71 -16.04 8.91
CA ALA A 256 -12.51 -16.30 8.13
C ALA A 256 -12.29 -17.80 7.80
N SER A 257 -13.37 -18.58 7.68
CA SER A 257 -13.38 -20.00 7.38
C SER A 257 -14.45 -20.32 6.33
N VAL A 258 -14.32 -19.75 5.14
CA VAL A 258 -14.86 -20.38 3.92
C VAL A 258 -13.80 -20.26 2.82
N SER A 259 -12.67 -20.92 3.04
CA SER A 259 -11.75 -21.31 1.97
C SER A 259 -12.22 -22.62 1.35
N GLU A 260 -13.42 -22.63 0.77
CA GLU A 260 -13.84 -23.62 -0.21
C GLU A 260 -14.67 -22.91 -1.28
N PRO A 261 -14.33 -23.02 -2.57
CA PRO A 261 -15.21 -22.53 -3.62
C PRO A 261 -16.51 -23.34 -3.58
N PRO A 262 -17.70 -22.71 -3.65
CA PRO A 262 -18.97 -23.45 -3.73
C PRO A 262 -19.05 -24.14 -5.09
N ASN A 263 -18.50 -25.34 -5.16
CA ASN A 263 -18.74 -26.24 -6.27
C ASN A 263 -20.07 -26.96 -5.98
N LYS A 264 -21.02 -26.82 -6.93
CA LYS A 264 -22.35 -27.46 -6.98
C LYS A 264 -23.50 -26.79 -6.21
N PHE A 265 -24.07 -25.70 -6.75
CA PHE A 265 -25.47 -25.36 -6.47
C PHE A 265 -26.28 -24.78 -7.64
N TRP A 266 -25.81 -24.95 -8.89
CA TRP A 266 -26.61 -24.68 -10.10
C TRP A 266 -26.73 -25.94 -10.98
N ARG A 267 -27.46 -26.93 -10.47
CA ARG A 267 -28.25 -27.85 -11.30
C ARG A 267 -29.63 -27.96 -10.67
N LYS A 268 -30.54 -27.09 -11.09
CA LYS A 268 -31.98 -27.40 -11.07
C LYS A 268 -32.35 -27.91 -12.46
N SER A 269 -32.70 -29.19 -12.51
CA SER A 269 -33.83 -29.81 -13.23
C SER A 269 -34.34 -29.06 -14.47
N GLY A 270 -34.10 -29.56 -15.69
CA GLY A 270 -35.02 -30.41 -16.48
C GLY A 270 -35.24 -29.78 -17.88
N PRO A 271 -35.84 -30.42 -18.90
CA PRO A 271 -36.66 -31.64 -18.89
C PRO A 271 -36.28 -32.72 -19.96
N THR A 272 -37.05 -33.82 -19.92
CA THR A 272 -37.12 -35.02 -20.80
C THR A 272 -35.93 -35.96 -20.84
#